data_AF-A0A4Y8C9U0-F1
#
_entry.id   AF-A0A4Y8C9U0-F1
#
_cell.length_a   1.000
_cell.length_b   1.000
_cell.length_c   1.000
_cell.angle_alpha   90.00
_cell.angle_beta   90.00
_cell.angle_gamma   90.00
#
_symmetry.space_group_name_H-M   'P 1'
#
loop_
_entity.id
_entity.type
_entity.pdbx_description
1 polymer ?
#
loop_
_entity_poly.entity_id
_entity_poly.type
_entity_poly.pdbx_seq_one_letter_code
_entity_poly.pdbx_strand_id
1 'polypeptide(L)'
;FVNYSNDPERNHEHYFRNTHDFNLYTDLSKAYENFFHTLNLGVNYILPGAKSGKITQNYLEEYDKENEHTSLYAVQYFYNNEGQKKLKHRISLDYLNKQNEFYELQNLLTYYFNENINLNSEVLYSYEQSRFTNVISQIEVNTNSKFNWMFSHA
;
A
#
# COMPACT_ATOMS: atom_id res chain seq x y z
N PHE A 1 40.92 -2.47 -31.92
CA PHE A 1 39.70 -2.01 -31.22
C PHE A 1 39.23 -3.13 -30.33
N VAL A 2 39.26 -2.93 -29.01
CA VAL A 2 38.72 -3.89 -28.03
C VAL A 2 37.21 -3.62 -27.96
N ASN A 3 36.41 -4.62 -28.31
CA ASN A 3 34.96 -4.51 -28.26
C ASN A 3 34.48 -4.71 -26.82
N TYR A 4 33.93 -3.65 -26.22
CA TYR A 4 33.42 -3.65 -24.84
C TYR A 4 31.92 -4.02 -24.73
N SER A 5 31.25 -4.35 -25.84
CA SER A 5 29.82 -4.72 -25.85
C SER A 5 29.60 -6.24 -25.86
N ASN A 6 30.31 -6.97 -25.00
CA ASN A 6 29.96 -8.36 -24.75
C ASN A 6 28.83 -8.38 -23.71
N ASP A 7 27.66 -7.87 -24.08
CA ASP A 7 26.44 -8.15 -23.35
C ASP A 7 25.97 -9.53 -23.86
N PRO A 8 26.07 -10.59 -23.04
CA PRO A 8 25.53 -11.87 -23.42
C PRO A 8 24.01 -11.77 -23.27
N GLU A 9 23.35 -11.03 -24.17
CA GLU A 9 21.90 -11.07 -24.30
C GLU A 9 21.51 -12.54 -24.45
N ARG A 10 20.89 -13.09 -23.41
CA ARG A 10 20.39 -14.46 -23.43
C ARG A 10 19.30 -14.52 -24.50
N ASN A 11 19.55 -15.30 -25.56
CA ASN A 11 18.61 -15.43 -26.68
C ASN A 11 17.19 -15.83 -26.28
N HIS A 12 17.00 -16.49 -25.13
CA HIS A 12 15.70 -16.85 -24.58
C HIS A 12 15.73 -16.80 -23.05
N GLU A 13 14.83 -16.03 -22.47
CA GLU A 13 14.56 -16.02 -21.03
C GLU A 13 13.21 -16.64 -20.76
N HIS A 14 13.15 -17.49 -19.74
CA HIS A 14 11.92 -18.14 -19.31
C HIS A 14 11.74 -17.83 -17.83
N TYR A 15 10.51 -17.49 -17.46
CA TYR A 15 10.13 -17.23 -16.08
C TYR A 15 8.71 -17.71 -15.86
N PHE A 16 8.51 -18.46 -14.80
CA PHE A 16 7.21 -18.89 -14.30
C PHE A 16 7.17 -18.66 -12.80
N ARG A 17 6.07 -18.09 -12.32
CA ARG A 17 5.77 -17.96 -10.90
C ARG A 17 4.28 -18.15 -10.68
N ASN A 18 3.92 -18.86 -9.63
CA ASN A 18 2.56 -18.93 -9.13
C ASN A 18 2.49 -18.39 -7.70
N THR A 19 1.40 -17.71 -7.36
CA THR A 19 1.11 -17.16 -6.04
C THR A 19 -0.37 -17.37 -5.76
N HIS A 20 -0.71 -17.74 -4.52
CA HIS A 20 -2.07 -17.82 -4.04
C HIS A 20 -2.36 -16.66 -3.09
N ASP A 21 -3.48 -15.97 -3.28
CA ASP A 21 -3.93 -14.84 -2.46
C ASP A 21 -5.32 -15.19 -1.90
N PHE A 22 -5.42 -15.19 -0.58
CA PHE A 22 -6.65 -15.45 0.17
C PHE A 22 -7.01 -14.21 0.98
N ASN A 23 -8.15 -13.60 0.70
CA ASN A 23 -8.63 -12.43 1.44
C ASN A 23 -9.98 -12.72 2.11
N LEU A 24 -10.05 -12.48 3.42
CA LEU A 24 -11.27 -12.58 4.21
C LEU A 24 -11.51 -11.25 4.91
N TYR A 25 -12.67 -10.65 4.69
CA TYR A 25 -13.00 -9.35 5.26
C TYR A 25 -14.48 -9.24 5.59
N THR A 26 -14.79 -8.23 6.40
CA THR A 26 -16.15 -7.79 6.72
C THR A 26 -16.26 -6.30 6.53
N ASP A 27 -17.43 -5.87 6.07
CA ASP A 27 -17.83 -4.47 5.99
C ASP A 27 -18.91 -4.17 7.04
N LEU A 28 -18.68 -3.13 7.82
CA LEU A 28 -19.66 -2.57 8.75
C LEU A 28 -19.96 -1.14 8.34
N SER A 29 -21.25 -0.81 8.21
CA SER A 29 -21.72 0.56 8.00
C SER A 29 -22.70 0.93 9.11
N LYS A 30 -22.50 2.10 9.73
CA LYS A 30 -23.38 2.60 10.79
C LYS A 30 -23.63 4.08 10.65
N ALA A 31 -24.90 4.46 10.71
CA ALA A 31 -25.33 5.84 10.87
C ALA A 31 -25.36 6.21 12.36
N TYR A 32 -24.77 7.34 12.71
CA TYR A 32 -24.87 8.00 14.00
C TYR A 32 -25.67 9.30 13.82
N GLU A 33 -26.02 9.98 14.91
CA GLU A 33 -26.83 11.21 14.85
C GLU A 33 -26.18 12.33 14.01
N ASN A 34 -24.84 12.41 14.03
CA ASN A 34 -24.09 13.52 13.44
C ASN A 34 -23.08 13.09 12.36
N PHE A 35 -22.97 11.79 12.07
CA PHE A 35 -22.03 11.27 11.06
C PHE A 35 -22.40 9.86 10.62
N PHE A 36 -21.90 9.45 9.45
CA PHE A 36 -21.89 8.06 9.01
C PHE A 36 -20.47 7.50 9.10
N HIS A 37 -20.37 6.23 9.46
CA HIS A 37 -19.09 5.54 9.57
C HIS A 37 -19.15 4.22 8.83
N THR A 38 -18.09 3.94 8.07
CA THR A 38 -17.86 2.64 7.46
C THR A 38 -16.53 2.10 7.96
N LEU A 39 -16.47 0.79 8.18
CA LEU A 39 -15.28 0.06 8.61
C LEU A 39 -15.21 -1.23 7.80
N ASN A 40 -14.15 -1.35 7.01
CA ASN A 40 -13.72 -2.61 6.41
C ASN A 40 -12.58 -3.16 7.27
N LEU A 41 -12.74 -4.38 7.76
CA LEU A 41 -11.73 -5.09 8.55
C LEU A 41 -11.45 -6.42 7.86
N GLY A 42 -10.17 -6.75 7.67
CA GLY A 42 -9.82 -7.98 6.97
C GLY A 42 -8.46 -8.56 7.34
N VAL A 43 -8.29 -9.79 6.89
CA VAL A 43 -7.04 -10.53 6.88
C VAL A 43 -6.77 -11.02 5.47
N ASN A 44 -5.57 -10.73 4.98
CA ASN A 44 -5.08 -11.21 3.70
C ASN A 44 -3.92 -12.18 3.93
N TYR A 45 -3.87 -13.29 3.21
CA TYR A 45 -2.80 -14.27 3.28
C TYR A 45 -2.28 -14.57 1.88
N ILE A 46 -0.99 -14.33 1.67
CA ILE A 46 -0.29 -14.58 0.41
C ILE A 46 0.66 -15.76 0.60
N LEU A 47 0.46 -16.79 -0.22
CA LEU A 47 1.29 -17.99 -0.29
C LEU A 47 1.99 -18.06 -1.65
N PRO A 48 3.31 -17.82 -1.70
CA PRO A 48 4.13 -18.08 -2.87
C PRO A 48 4.11 -19.58 -3.24
N GLY A 49 3.87 -19.87 -4.51
CA GLY A 49 3.87 -21.22 -5.08
C GLY A 49 5.18 -21.53 -5.81
N ALA A 50 5.10 -22.33 -6.88
CA ALA A 50 6.26 -22.71 -7.66
C ALA A 50 6.83 -21.51 -8.45
N LYS A 51 8.17 -21.35 -8.42
CA LYS A 51 8.94 -20.38 -9.21
C LYS A 51 9.99 -21.15 -10.04
N SER A 52 10.14 -20.79 -11.31
CA SER A 52 11.16 -21.36 -12.21
C SER A 52 11.65 -20.32 -13.21
N GLY A 53 12.94 -20.36 -13.53
CA GLY A 53 13.57 -19.45 -14.47
C GLY A 53 13.82 -18.05 -13.89
N LYS A 54 14.39 -17.16 -14.71
CA LYS A 54 14.79 -15.79 -14.33
C LYS A 54 14.75 -14.91 -15.57
N ILE A 55 14.21 -13.70 -15.41
CA ILE A 55 14.32 -12.61 -16.37
C ILE A 55 15.45 -11.69 -15.89
N THR A 56 16.43 -11.40 -16.74
CA THR A 56 17.57 -10.54 -16.37
C THR A 56 17.32 -9.08 -16.68
N GLN A 57 16.27 -8.76 -17.44
CA GLN A 57 15.88 -7.37 -17.65
C GLN A 57 15.17 -6.79 -16.42
N ASN A 58 15.57 -5.56 -16.06
CA ASN A 58 15.07 -4.81 -14.90
C ASN A 58 13.61 -4.30 -15.04
N TYR A 59 12.80 -4.84 -15.96
CA TYR A 59 11.39 -4.42 -16.11
C TYR A 59 10.49 -5.02 -15.04
N LEU A 60 10.89 -6.16 -14.48
CA LEU A 60 10.20 -6.80 -13.38
C LEU A 60 11.03 -6.50 -12.14
N GLU A 61 10.64 -5.47 -11.38
CA GLU A 61 11.01 -5.46 -9.97
C GLU A 61 10.57 -6.81 -9.41
N GLU A 62 11.52 -7.67 -9.04
CA GLU A 62 11.22 -8.86 -8.27
C GLU A 62 10.57 -8.34 -6.99
N TYR A 63 9.23 -8.36 -6.93
CA TYR A 63 8.48 -7.95 -5.76
C TYR A 63 9.09 -8.65 -4.54
N ASP A 64 9.78 -7.89 -3.69
CA ASP A 64 10.51 -8.37 -2.51
C ASP A 64 9.61 -9.06 -1.48
N LYS A 65 8.28 -8.99 -1.66
CA LYS A 65 7.32 -9.86 -0.97
C LYS A 65 7.28 -11.27 -1.59
N GLU A 66 8.45 -11.88 -1.83
CA GLU A 66 8.56 -13.31 -2.14
C GLU A 66 8.27 -14.19 -0.93
N ASN A 67 8.12 -13.58 0.24
CA ASN A 67 7.84 -14.27 1.48
C ASN A 67 6.33 -14.49 1.66
N GLU A 68 5.99 -15.69 2.13
CA GLU A 68 4.68 -16.00 2.66
C GLU A 68 4.36 -15.02 3.80
N HIS A 69 3.25 -14.31 3.67
CA HIS A 69 2.89 -13.27 4.63
C HIS A 69 1.39 -13.17 4.85
N THR A 70 1.06 -12.68 6.04
CA THR A 70 -0.30 -12.40 6.49
C THR A 70 -0.40 -10.92 6.80
N SER A 71 -1.39 -10.24 6.22
CA SER A 71 -1.68 -8.85 6.48
C SER A 71 -2.98 -8.72 7.26
N LEU A 72 -2.94 -8.06 8.42
CA LEU A 72 -4.15 -7.61 9.11
C LEU A 72 -4.38 -6.16 8.74
N TYR A 73 -5.58 -5.81 8.28
CA TYR A 73 -5.85 -4.45 7.83
C TYR A 73 -7.23 -3.95 8.25
N ALA A 74 -7.31 -2.64 8.48
CA ALA A 74 -8.55 -1.94 8.72
C ALA A 74 -8.58 -0.65 7.89
N VAL A 75 -9.69 -0.41 7.20
CA VAL A 75 -9.98 0.82 6.47
C VAL A 75 -11.28 1.38 6.99
N GLN A 76 -11.28 2.64 7.41
CA GLN A 76 -12.49 3.30 7.86
C GLN A 76 -12.67 4.67 7.23
N TYR A 77 -13.93 5.00 6.97
CA TYR A 77 -14.35 6.31 6.50
C TYR A 77 -15.38 6.91 7.44
N PHE A 78 -15.23 8.21 7.70
CA PHE A 78 -16.22 9.02 8.39
C PHE A 78 -16.79 10.06 7.43
N TYR A 79 -18.10 10.20 7.44
CA TYR A 79 -18.85 11.13 6.60
C TYR A 79 -19.71 12.03 7.46
N ASN A 80 -19.94 13.27 7.06
CA ASN A 80 -20.95 14.11 7.73
C ASN A 80 -22.39 13.69 7.34
N ASN A 81 -23.39 14.37 7.91
CA ASN A 81 -24.80 14.10 7.63
C ASN A 81 -25.22 14.32 6.16
N GLU A 82 -24.42 15.02 5.37
CA GLU A 82 -24.62 15.23 3.93
C GLU A 82 -23.96 14.14 3.08
N GLY A 83 -23.29 13.16 3.70
CA GLY A 83 -22.57 12.10 3.00
C GLY A 83 -21.20 12.52 2.46
N GLN A 84 -20.70 13.70 2.82
CA GLN A 84 -19.35 14.14 2.46
C GLN A 84 -18.31 13.42 3.33
N LYS A 85 -17.27 12.86 2.70
CA LYS A 85 -16.11 12.30 3.40
C LYS A 85 -15.45 13.40 4.24
N LYS A 86 -15.10 13.08 5.49
CA LYS A 86 -14.35 13.95 6.41
C LYS A 86 -13.05 13.31 6.86
N LEU A 87 -13.04 12.00 7.04
CA LEU A 87 -11.84 11.27 7.42
C LEU A 87 -11.78 9.92 6.70
N LYS A 88 -10.58 9.57 6.22
CA LYS A 88 -10.20 8.21 5.83
C LYS A 88 -9.02 7.82 6.71
N HIS A 89 -9.09 6.63 7.30
CA HIS A 89 -7.96 6.06 8.02
C HIS A 89 -7.78 4.61 7.56
N ARG A 90 -6.58 4.28 7.09
CA ARG A 90 -6.15 2.93 6.75
C ARG A 90 -4.97 2.57 7.63
N ILE A 91 -5.01 1.38 8.20
CA ILE A 91 -3.90 0.79 8.92
C ILE A 91 -3.74 -0.66 8.48
N SER A 92 -2.51 -1.10 8.28
CA SER A 92 -2.20 -2.51 8.00
C SER A 92 -0.91 -2.93 8.68
N LEU A 93 -0.90 -4.16 9.19
CA LEU A 93 0.24 -4.78 9.82
C LEU A 93 0.56 -6.07 9.07
N ASP A 94 1.73 -6.12 8.45
CA ASP A 94 2.23 -7.28 7.73
C ASP A 94 3.08 -8.15 8.64
N TYR A 95 2.89 -9.47 8.52
CA TYR A 95 3.60 -10.50 9.27
C TYR A 95 4.19 -11.53 8.31
N LEU A 96 5.48 -11.81 8.40
CA LEU A 96 6.14 -12.83 7.62
C LEU A 96 5.98 -14.20 8.29
N ASN A 97 5.17 -15.08 7.69
CA ASN A 97 4.77 -16.34 8.30
C ASN A 97 5.96 -17.28 8.52
N LYS A 98 6.93 -17.33 7.59
CA LYS A 98 8.10 -18.22 7.69
C LYS A 98 9.15 -17.72 8.67
N GLN A 99 9.37 -16.41 8.69
CA GLN A 99 10.35 -15.75 9.57
C GLN A 99 9.80 -15.54 10.99
N ASN A 100 8.48 -15.70 11.17
CA ASN A 100 7.78 -15.53 12.44
C ASN A 100 7.99 -14.12 13.04
N GLU A 101 7.96 -13.10 12.19
CA GLU A 101 8.24 -11.71 12.57
C GLU A 101 7.29 -10.71 11.90
N PHE A 102 7.08 -9.56 12.55
CA PHE A 102 6.41 -8.43 11.91
C PHE A 102 7.33 -7.82 10.87
N TYR A 103 6.75 -7.43 9.74
CA TYR A 103 7.47 -6.81 8.64
C TYR A 103 7.32 -5.30 8.68
N GLU A 104 6.09 -4.83 8.51
CA GLU A 104 5.79 -3.43 8.30
C GLU A 104 4.43 -3.06 8.90
N LEU A 105 4.38 -1.92 9.57
CA LEU A 105 3.14 -1.24 9.92
C LEU A 105 2.96 -0.05 8.96
N GLN A 106 1.88 -0.06 8.21
CA GLN A 106 1.48 1.05 7.36
C GLN A 106 0.31 1.79 8.01
N ASN A 107 0.42 3.11 8.11
CA ASN A 107 -0.64 4.00 8.56
C ASN A 107 -0.87 5.10 7.52
N LEU A 108 -2.11 5.27 7.09
CA LEU A 108 -2.53 6.35 6.21
C LEU A 108 -3.74 7.06 6.80
N LEU A 109 -3.61 8.36 7.01
CA LEU A 109 -4.68 9.23 7.48
C LEU A 109 -4.92 10.32 6.44
N THR A 110 -6.14 10.39 5.91
CA THR A 110 -6.57 11.50 5.05
C THR A 110 -7.69 12.27 5.72
N TYR A 111 -7.50 13.55 5.94
CA TYR A 111 -8.54 14.47 6.41
C TYR A 111 -9.04 15.34 5.26
N TYR A 112 -10.35 15.39 5.08
CA TYR A 112 -11.00 16.16 4.02
C TYR A 112 -11.65 17.40 4.66
N PHE A 113 -11.01 18.56 4.52
CA PHE A 113 -11.60 19.82 5.01
C PHE A 113 -12.88 20.16 4.23
N ASN A 114 -12.80 20.04 2.90
CA ASN A 114 -13.90 20.24 1.96
C ASN A 114 -13.58 19.50 0.65
N GLU A 115 -14.40 19.71 -0.39
CA GLU A 115 -14.22 19.07 -1.70
C GLU A 115 -12.93 19.49 -2.43
N ASN A 116 -12.31 20.59 -2.00
CA ASN A 116 -11.14 21.19 -2.63
C ASN A 116 -9.84 20.97 -1.85
N ILE A 117 -9.92 20.72 -0.55
CA ILE A 117 -8.74 20.70 0.33
C ILE A 117 -8.72 19.42 1.13
N ASN A 118 -7.62 18.67 1.00
CA ASN A 118 -7.35 17.49 1.81
C ASN A 118 -5.93 17.51 2.38
N LEU A 119 -5.77 16.86 3.53
CA LEU A 119 -4.48 16.53 4.13
C LEU A 119 -4.32 15.04 4.09
N ASN A 120 -3.16 14.56 3.66
CA ASN A 120 -2.79 13.16 3.70
C ASN A 120 -1.52 12.99 4.53
N SER A 121 -1.49 11.99 5.38
CA SER A 121 -0.30 11.58 6.13
C SER A 121 -0.13 10.09 5.97
N GLU A 122 1.04 9.67 5.50
CA GLU A 122 1.44 8.28 5.32
C GLU A 122 2.68 8.01 6.15
N VAL A 123 2.62 6.95 6.96
CA VAL A 123 3.71 6.51 7.82
C VAL A 123 3.93 5.02 7.58
N LEU A 124 5.16 4.65 7.24
CA LEU A 124 5.61 3.27 7.16
C LEU A 124 6.67 3.04 8.24
N TYR A 125 6.44 2.05 9.10
CA TYR A 125 7.40 1.60 10.10
C TYR A 125 7.88 0.19 9.76
N SER A 126 9.18 0.05 9.50
CA SER A 126 9.82 -1.25 9.28
C SER A 126 10.26 -1.82 10.62
N TYR A 127 9.76 -3.01 10.95
CA TYR A 127 10.19 -3.74 12.13
C TYR A 127 11.60 -4.31 11.95
N GLU A 128 11.94 -4.78 10.75
CA GLU A 128 13.28 -5.25 10.39
C GLU A 128 14.35 -4.17 10.65
N GLN A 129 14.08 -2.92 10.25
CA GLN A 129 15.00 -1.79 10.43
C GLN A 129 14.77 -1.05 11.75
N SER A 130 13.74 -1.41 12.51
CA SER A 130 13.32 -0.76 13.76
C SER A 130 13.16 0.78 13.63
N ARG A 131 12.70 1.28 12.48
CA ARG A 131 12.57 2.71 12.21
C ARG A 131 11.42 3.03 11.25
N PHE A 132 11.00 4.28 11.25
CA PHE A 132 10.16 4.82 10.19
C PHE A 132 10.97 4.90 8.90
N THR A 133 10.51 4.21 7.87
CA THR A 133 11.11 4.20 6.53
C THR A 133 10.46 5.25 5.63
N ASN A 134 9.23 5.66 5.97
CA ASN A 134 8.49 6.68 5.24
C ASN A 134 7.63 7.49 6.21
N VAL A 135 7.70 8.82 6.13
CA VAL A 135 6.83 9.76 6.88
C VAL A 135 6.49 10.91 5.94
N ILE A 136 5.48 10.69 5.11
CA ILE A 136 5.04 11.69 4.13
C ILE A 136 3.81 12.41 4.65
N SER A 137 3.84 13.74 4.64
CA SER A 137 2.68 14.59 4.87
C SER A 137 2.42 15.46 3.67
N GLN A 138 1.18 15.52 3.21
CA GLN A 138 0.76 16.22 2.01
C GLN A 138 -0.46 17.07 2.30
N ILE A 139 -0.50 18.27 1.72
CA ILE A 139 -1.71 19.06 1.57
C ILE A 139 -1.98 19.25 0.09
N GLU A 140 -3.20 18.95 -0.32
CA GLU A 140 -3.67 19.17 -1.67
C GLU A 140 -4.76 20.23 -1.66
N VAL A 141 -4.62 21.23 -2.54
CA VAL A 141 -5.57 22.34 -2.71
C VAL A 141 -5.94 22.42 -4.19
N ASN A 142 -7.19 22.06 -4.48
CA ASN A 142 -7.80 22.09 -5.81
C ASN A 142 -8.70 23.32 -5.97
N THR A 143 -8.12 24.46 -6.35
CA THR A 143 -8.88 25.72 -6.52
C THR A 143 -9.49 25.81 -7.92
N ASN A 144 -10.74 25.35 -8.06
CA ASN A 144 -11.44 25.23 -9.35
C ASN A 144 -10.67 24.36 -10.37
N SER A 145 -11.33 23.87 -11.41
CA SER A 145 -10.81 22.88 -12.37
C SER A 145 -9.57 23.29 -13.20
N LYS A 146 -8.86 24.35 -12.81
CA LYS A 146 -7.71 24.94 -13.52
C LYS A 146 -6.41 24.89 -12.72
N PHE A 147 -6.47 24.76 -11.39
CA PHE A 147 -5.27 24.79 -10.55
C PHE A 147 -5.33 23.74 -9.45
N ASN A 148 -4.28 22.91 -9.39
CA ASN A 148 -4.01 21.97 -8.31
C ASN A 148 -2.66 22.36 -7.71
N TRP A 149 -2.65 22.59 -6.40
CA TRP A 149 -1.45 22.83 -5.61
C TRP A 149 -1.27 21.67 -4.64
N MET A 150 -0.11 21.03 -4.70
CA MET A 150 0.28 19.96 -3.78
C MET A 150 1.58 20.36 -3.08
N PHE A 151 1.55 20.34 -1.75
CA PHE A 151 2.75 20.52 -0.93
C PHE A 151 3.00 19.24 -0.16
N SER A 152 4.21 18.70 -0.25
CA SER A 152 4.60 17.45 0.39
C SER A 152 5.86 17.64 1.22
N HIS A 153 5.90 17.03 2.40
CA HIS A 153 7.10 16.81 3.20
C HIS A 153 7.33 15.30 3.30
N ALA A 154 8.59 14.87 3.18
CA ALA A 154 9.03 13.48 3.30
C ALA A 154 10.24 13.39 4.24
#